data_AF-A0A7Y3A596-F1
#
_entry.id   AF-A0A7Y3A596-F1
#
_cell.length_a   1.000
_cell.length_b   1.000
_cell.length_c   1.000
_cell.angle_alpha   90.00
_cell.angle_beta   90.00
_cell.angle_gamma   90.00
#
_symmetry.space_group_name_H-M   'P 1'
#
loop_
_entity.id
_entity.type
_entity.pdbx_description
1 polymer ?
#
loop_
_entity_poly.entity_id
_entity_poly.type
_entity_poly.pdbx_seq_one_letter_code
_entity_poly.pdbx_strand_id
1 'polypeptide(L)'
;MTLRRNLQTGLLSMLFSVFTIIVISQDVTLYNPSFEDYPHPGAVNEYNIATEIDGWFDCATYNGFAGETPPDIHDGSNQIESFWKNTMHSAHGRTYLGMVVRDNESWEALSQRLATPLRKGRCYEFSIYLARSDNYWSSRRVDDPDDPEQNFIKPAVFQLWGGTGRCGDRELLAVSDPVDYKEWKQNTFIIEPKFDYHFITIQVFYETPVLWPYNGHILVDGASEFKLVDCDEPEYVVFEREKKEKEIKTRKMPAHKAKSRKTEVFNREKRQNEVDTIVYVRPSNEKILAELDRKTVKKGQRIKIDKLYFEADTTSIGVESYQVLNEVYEFLNDNTDIIVEIGGHTNGIPPHTYCDKLSQARAEAVAKYLINKGIDSERVQSKGYGKRRPISSNSTDEGRKKNQRVEIRIISMDS
;
A
#
# COMPACT_ATOMS: atom_id res chain seq x y z
N MET A 1 59.37 14.75 71.06
CA MET A 1 59.71 14.38 69.67
C MET A 1 58.63 13.41 69.19
N THR A 2 57.63 13.83 68.41
CA THR A 2 57.62 14.07 66.94
C THR A 2 56.73 13.01 66.27
N LEU A 3 55.58 13.46 65.73
CA LEU A 3 54.86 12.94 64.54
C LEU A 3 54.24 11.52 64.60
N ARG A 4 53.12 11.19 63.93
CA ARG A 4 52.27 11.88 62.93
C ARG A 4 50.92 11.12 62.86
N ARG A 5 49.84 11.86 62.57
CA ARG A 5 48.55 11.35 62.08
C ARG A 5 48.75 10.49 60.83
N ASN A 6 47.87 9.51 60.60
CA ASN A 6 47.32 9.25 59.28
C ASN A 6 45.91 8.67 59.38
N LEU A 7 44.96 9.44 58.86
CA LEU A 7 43.62 9.03 58.44
C LEU A 7 43.77 7.92 57.39
N GLN A 8 42.95 6.86 57.49
CA GLN A 8 42.56 6.08 56.33
C GLN A 8 41.05 6.18 56.18
N THR A 9 40.67 7.13 55.34
CA THR A 9 39.34 7.27 54.74
C THR A 9 39.16 6.23 53.64
N GLY A 10 38.04 5.51 53.71
CA GLY A 10 37.17 5.20 52.57
C GLY A 10 37.71 4.35 51.42
N LEU A 11 37.18 3.13 51.30
CA LEU A 11 36.67 2.64 50.01
C LEU A 11 35.63 1.54 50.27
N LEU A 12 34.37 1.94 50.50
CA LEU A 12 33.25 1.01 50.42
C LEU A 12 33.00 0.77 48.92
N SER A 13 33.50 -0.36 48.40
CA SER A 13 33.24 -0.79 47.03
C SER A 13 31.76 -1.12 46.89
N MET A 14 30.99 -0.16 46.36
CA MET A 14 29.67 -0.43 45.80
C MET A 14 29.88 -1.21 44.50
N LEU A 15 29.74 -2.53 44.56
CA LEU A 15 29.56 -3.38 43.39
C LEU A 15 28.21 -3.03 42.75
N PHE A 16 28.20 -2.02 41.89
CA PHE A 16 27.11 -1.81 40.93
C PHE A 16 27.20 -2.95 39.91
N SER A 17 26.44 -4.01 40.15
CA SER A 17 26.18 -5.05 39.16
C SER A 17 25.37 -4.40 38.04
N VAL A 18 26.05 -3.88 37.03
CA VAL A 18 25.41 -3.44 35.79
C VAL A 18 24.85 -4.69 35.14
N PHE A 19 23.56 -4.94 35.37
CA PHE A 19 22.78 -5.86 34.54
C PHE A 19 22.71 -5.20 33.16
N THR A 20 23.62 -5.56 32.27
CA THR A 20 23.45 -5.33 30.85
C THR A 20 22.25 -6.17 30.44
N ILE A 21 21.08 -5.55 30.37
CA ILE A 21 19.93 -6.14 29.69
C ILE A 21 20.36 -6.23 28.23
N ILE A 22 20.85 -7.39 27.82
CA ILE A 22 20.92 -7.74 26.42
C ILE A 22 19.46 -7.82 25.99
N VAL A 23 18.94 -6.73 25.42
CA VAL A 23 17.69 -6.78 24.68
C VAL A 23 17.99 -7.65 23.48
N ILE A 24 17.65 -8.93 23.58
CA ILE A 24 17.64 -9.82 22.43
C ILE A 24 16.63 -9.19 21.48
N SER A 25 17.11 -8.66 20.36
CA SER A 25 16.27 -8.35 19.20
C SER A 25 15.63 -9.66 18.78
N GLN A 26 14.38 -9.86 19.14
CA GLN A 26 13.62 -11.00 18.67
C GLN A 26 12.91 -10.54 17.41
N ASP A 27 13.44 -10.96 16.27
CA ASP A 27 12.84 -10.71 14.96
C ASP A 27 11.44 -11.36 14.91
N VAL A 28 10.51 -10.73 14.19
CA VAL A 28 9.16 -11.27 14.06
C VAL A 28 9.09 -12.16 12.82
N THR A 29 9.06 -13.46 13.07
CA THR A 29 9.05 -14.48 12.02
C THR A 29 7.65 -14.70 11.44
N LEU A 30 7.60 -15.01 10.14
CA LEU A 30 6.41 -15.48 9.44
C LEU A 30 6.41 -17.00 9.31
N TYR A 31 5.21 -17.58 9.40
CA TYR A 31 4.93 -18.95 9.02
C TYR A 31 4.65 -19.01 7.51
N ASN A 32 5.20 -20.02 6.84
CA ASN A 32 5.11 -20.21 5.38
C ASN A 32 5.31 -18.92 4.55
N PRO A 33 6.45 -18.21 4.69
CA PRO A 33 6.68 -16.93 4.00
C PRO A 33 6.76 -17.03 2.47
N SER A 34 6.92 -18.22 1.92
CA SER A 34 7.04 -18.48 0.48
C SER A 34 5.81 -19.13 -0.12
N PHE A 35 4.73 -19.27 0.66
CA PHE A 35 3.48 -19.83 0.17
C PHE A 35 3.68 -21.22 -0.46
N GLU A 36 4.50 -22.04 0.22
CA GLU A 36 4.80 -23.41 -0.19
C GLU A 36 3.56 -24.28 0.00
N ASP A 37 3.05 -24.81 -1.11
CA ASP A 37 1.95 -25.77 -1.12
C ASP A 37 1.98 -26.63 -2.41
N TYR A 38 0.99 -27.49 -2.59
CA TYR A 38 0.69 -28.10 -3.88
C TYR A 38 0.10 -27.04 -4.84
N PRO A 39 0.55 -26.93 -6.10
CA PRO A 39 -0.07 -26.00 -7.05
C PRO A 39 -1.55 -26.29 -7.27
N HIS A 40 -2.42 -25.34 -6.96
CA HIS A 40 -3.87 -25.49 -7.06
C HIS A 40 -4.57 -24.15 -7.24
N PRO A 41 -5.76 -24.13 -7.88
CA PRO A 41 -6.58 -22.92 -7.92
C PRO A 41 -7.05 -22.59 -6.52
N GLY A 42 -7.29 -21.30 -6.25
CA GLY A 42 -8.06 -20.91 -5.08
C GLY A 42 -9.40 -21.65 -5.10
N ALA A 43 -9.65 -22.47 -4.09
CA ALA A 43 -10.85 -23.27 -3.98
C ALA A 43 -11.55 -22.96 -2.66
N VAL A 44 -12.85 -23.21 -2.59
CA VAL A 44 -13.58 -23.26 -1.33
C VAL A 44 -14.02 -24.69 -1.05
N ASN A 45 -14.13 -25.05 0.22
CA ASN A 45 -14.72 -26.31 0.64
C ASN A 45 -16.26 -26.28 0.54
N GLU A 46 -16.92 -27.38 0.90
CA GLU A 46 -18.39 -27.51 0.88
C GLU A 46 -19.14 -26.49 1.76
N TYR A 47 -18.44 -25.73 2.60
CA TYR A 47 -18.97 -24.67 3.46
C TYR A 47 -18.67 -23.26 2.95
N ASN A 48 -18.20 -23.11 1.71
CA ASN A 48 -17.75 -21.85 1.10
C ASN A 48 -16.62 -21.16 1.90
N ILE A 49 -15.78 -21.96 2.54
CA ILE A 49 -14.57 -21.50 3.22
C ILE A 49 -13.40 -21.80 2.28
N ALA A 50 -12.60 -20.79 1.97
CA ALA A 50 -11.39 -20.96 1.16
C ALA A 50 -10.50 -22.07 1.75
N THR A 51 -9.96 -22.94 0.88
CA THR A 51 -8.91 -23.88 1.25
C THR A 51 -7.71 -23.07 1.73
N GLU A 52 -7.40 -23.19 3.02
CA GLU A 52 -6.35 -22.41 3.67
C GLU A 52 -4.98 -22.78 3.07
N ILE A 53 -4.25 -21.75 2.62
CA ILE A 53 -2.81 -21.87 2.36
C ILE A 53 -2.15 -22.03 3.73
N ASP A 54 -1.25 -23.00 3.90
CA ASP A 54 -0.76 -23.36 5.25
C ASP A 54 -0.23 -22.12 6.02
N GLY A 55 -0.92 -21.79 7.12
CA GLY A 55 -0.66 -20.64 7.99
C GLY A 55 -1.13 -19.25 7.50
N TRP A 56 -1.83 -19.17 6.38
CA TRP A 56 -2.45 -17.95 5.86
C TRP A 56 -3.96 -18.11 5.73
N PHE A 57 -4.69 -17.13 6.28
CA PHE A 57 -6.15 -17.11 6.27
C PHE A 57 -6.65 -16.21 5.15
N ASP A 58 -7.49 -16.75 4.28
CA ASP A 58 -8.19 -15.95 3.28
C ASP A 58 -9.17 -14.95 3.94
N CYS A 59 -9.18 -13.73 3.41
CA CYS A 59 -10.00 -12.64 3.92
C CYS A 59 -11.22 -12.33 3.04
N ALA A 60 -11.53 -13.12 2.00
CA ALA A 60 -12.63 -12.84 1.08
C ALA A 60 -13.96 -12.71 1.81
N THR A 61 -14.27 -13.63 2.75
CA THR A 61 -15.52 -13.55 3.54
C THR A 61 -15.60 -12.28 4.38
N TYR A 62 -14.49 -11.87 5.00
CA TYR A 62 -14.43 -10.66 5.83
C TYR A 62 -14.59 -9.38 5.01
N ASN A 63 -14.08 -9.38 3.78
CA ASN A 63 -14.15 -8.26 2.86
C ASN A 63 -15.47 -8.21 2.06
N GLY A 64 -16.40 -9.16 2.29
CA GLY A 64 -17.68 -9.21 1.59
C GLY A 64 -17.62 -9.86 0.20
N PHE A 65 -16.56 -10.62 -0.07
CA PHE A 65 -16.23 -11.26 -1.35
C PHE A 65 -16.35 -12.80 -1.31
N ALA A 66 -17.20 -13.35 -0.45
CA ALA A 66 -17.31 -14.80 -0.22
C ALA A 66 -17.66 -15.65 -1.47
N GLY A 67 -18.14 -15.03 -2.55
CA GLY A 67 -18.41 -15.70 -3.83
C GLY A 67 -17.34 -15.46 -4.90
N GLU A 68 -16.25 -14.75 -4.57
CA GLU A 68 -15.08 -14.58 -5.45
C GLU A 68 -14.06 -15.69 -5.18
N THR A 69 -13.25 -16.00 -6.19
CA THR A 69 -12.15 -16.96 -6.05
C THR A 69 -11.12 -16.50 -5.00
N PRO A 70 -10.60 -17.42 -4.17
CA PRO A 70 -9.43 -17.16 -3.35
C PRO A 70 -8.14 -17.05 -4.20
N PRO A 71 -7.02 -16.58 -3.61
CA PRO A 71 -5.71 -16.61 -4.25
C PRO A 71 -5.30 -18.00 -4.76
N ASP A 72 -4.58 -18.02 -5.89
CA ASP A 72 -4.06 -19.27 -6.49
C ASP A 72 -2.62 -19.55 -6.04
N ILE A 73 -2.28 -20.83 -5.87
CA ILE A 73 -0.89 -21.28 -5.68
C ILE A 73 -0.34 -21.77 -7.01
N HIS A 74 0.67 -21.05 -7.52
CA HIS A 74 1.28 -21.31 -8.83
C HIS A 74 2.46 -22.26 -8.72
N ASP A 75 2.65 -23.06 -9.77
CA ASP A 75 3.85 -23.90 -9.93
C ASP A 75 5.05 -23.03 -10.36
N GLY A 76 6.11 -23.04 -9.56
CA GLY A 76 7.37 -22.38 -9.89
C GLY A 76 8.25 -23.16 -10.87
N SER A 77 7.84 -24.36 -11.27
CA SER A 77 8.61 -25.22 -12.18
C SER A 77 8.45 -24.81 -13.66
N ASN A 78 9.51 -24.99 -14.45
CA ASN A 78 9.60 -24.53 -15.85
C ASN A 78 8.79 -25.41 -16.83
N GLN A 79 7.48 -25.48 -16.64
CA GLN A 79 6.58 -26.23 -17.52
C GLN A 79 6.02 -25.35 -18.63
N ILE A 80 6.04 -25.89 -19.85
CA ILE A 80 5.55 -25.21 -21.07
C ILE A 80 4.03 -24.97 -21.01
N GLU A 81 3.30 -25.76 -20.22
CA GLU A 81 1.87 -25.60 -19.93
C GLU A 81 1.64 -25.46 -18.42
N SER A 82 2.24 -24.41 -17.83
CA SER A 82 1.98 -24.07 -16.43
C SER A 82 0.52 -23.64 -16.22
N PHE A 83 0.01 -23.91 -15.03
CA PHE A 83 -1.35 -23.55 -14.61
C PHE A 83 -1.62 -22.04 -14.78
N TRP A 84 -2.87 -21.67 -15.06
CA TRP A 84 -3.31 -20.28 -15.32
C TRP A 84 -2.54 -19.57 -16.46
N LYS A 85 -1.85 -20.32 -17.33
CA LYS A 85 -0.97 -19.81 -18.41
C LYS A 85 0.11 -18.85 -17.90
N ASN A 86 0.51 -19.00 -16.64
CA ASN A 86 1.57 -18.22 -16.02
C ASN A 86 2.94 -18.84 -16.33
N THR A 87 3.91 -18.05 -16.80
CA THR A 87 5.22 -18.57 -17.22
C THR A 87 6.36 -18.22 -16.26
N MET A 88 6.02 -17.66 -15.09
CA MET A 88 7.00 -17.23 -14.09
C MET A 88 7.56 -18.42 -13.32
N HIS A 89 8.86 -18.40 -13.04
CA HIS A 89 9.49 -19.34 -12.09
C HIS A 89 9.32 -18.84 -10.66
N SER A 90 9.46 -19.67 -9.64
CA SER A 90 9.52 -19.17 -8.26
C SER A 90 10.77 -18.31 -8.04
N ALA A 91 10.65 -17.27 -7.21
CA ALA A 91 11.80 -16.51 -6.70
C ALA A 91 12.49 -17.29 -5.57
N HIS A 92 11.70 -17.93 -4.73
CA HIS A 92 12.11 -18.68 -3.56
C HIS A 92 11.26 -19.95 -3.44
N GLY A 93 11.87 -21.07 -3.04
CA GLY A 93 11.13 -22.33 -2.93
C GLY A 93 10.64 -22.89 -4.27
N ARG A 94 9.47 -23.53 -4.27
CA ARG A 94 8.89 -24.28 -5.39
C ARG A 94 7.59 -23.69 -5.90
N THR A 95 6.82 -23.03 -5.05
CA THR A 95 5.55 -22.40 -5.42
C THR A 95 5.55 -20.94 -5.02
N TYR A 96 4.60 -20.19 -5.52
CA TYR A 96 4.39 -18.79 -5.16
C TYR A 96 2.92 -18.44 -5.25
N LEU A 97 2.56 -17.32 -4.66
CA LEU A 97 1.18 -16.86 -4.59
C LEU A 97 0.83 -15.97 -5.78
N GLY A 98 -0.31 -16.24 -6.41
CA GLY A 98 -0.95 -15.33 -7.35
C GLY A 98 -2.11 -14.62 -6.67
N MET A 99 -2.15 -13.29 -6.75
CA MET A 99 -3.24 -12.50 -6.19
C MET A 99 -3.83 -11.55 -7.23
N VAL A 100 -5.16 -11.42 -7.26
CA VAL A 100 -5.86 -10.58 -8.25
C VAL A 100 -6.73 -9.47 -7.67
N VAL A 101 -6.84 -8.39 -8.46
CA VAL A 101 -7.91 -7.39 -8.38
C VAL A 101 -8.84 -7.59 -9.56
N ARG A 102 -10.14 -7.39 -9.33
CA ARG A 102 -11.18 -7.67 -10.33
C ARG A 102 -11.84 -6.39 -10.83
N ASP A 103 -12.48 -6.46 -11.99
CA ASP A 103 -13.29 -5.39 -12.57
C ASP A 103 -14.63 -5.11 -11.84
N ASN A 104 -14.89 -5.82 -10.75
CA ASN A 104 -16.09 -5.69 -9.92
C ASN A 104 -15.82 -5.07 -8.53
N GLU A 105 -14.68 -4.39 -8.36
CA GLU A 105 -14.24 -3.78 -7.10
C GLU A 105 -13.85 -4.78 -5.98
N SER A 106 -13.68 -6.07 -6.31
CA SER A 106 -13.11 -7.04 -5.37
C SER A 106 -11.61 -7.25 -5.55
N TRP A 107 -10.96 -7.63 -4.45
CA TRP A 107 -9.54 -7.93 -4.40
C TRP A 107 -9.28 -9.06 -3.41
N GLU A 108 -8.11 -9.67 -3.56
CA GLU A 108 -7.66 -10.75 -2.70
C GLU A 108 -6.76 -10.28 -1.57
N ALA A 109 -6.89 -10.94 -0.42
CA ALA A 109 -6.15 -10.62 0.79
C ALA A 109 -5.96 -11.86 1.66
N LEU A 110 -4.76 -12.03 2.23
CA LEU A 110 -4.41 -13.10 3.15
C LEU A 110 -3.91 -12.52 4.46
N SER A 111 -4.42 -13.04 5.58
CA SER A 111 -4.04 -12.62 6.93
C SER A 111 -3.29 -13.72 7.67
N GLN A 112 -2.28 -13.36 8.44
CA GLN A 112 -1.52 -14.27 9.28
C GLN A 112 -1.38 -13.71 10.70
N ARG A 113 -1.47 -14.60 11.69
CA ARG A 113 -1.14 -14.28 13.08
C ARG A 113 0.38 -14.32 13.27
N LEU A 114 0.92 -13.26 13.86
CA LEU A 114 2.33 -13.19 14.23
C LEU A 114 2.58 -13.91 15.55
N ALA A 115 3.68 -14.66 15.64
CA ALA A 115 4.11 -15.28 16.90
C ALA A 115 4.51 -14.22 17.95
N THR A 116 5.18 -13.16 17.50
CA THR A 116 5.54 -11.98 18.29
C THR A 116 4.89 -10.76 17.64
N PRO A 117 4.20 -9.88 18.39
CA PRO A 117 3.53 -8.74 17.77
C PRO A 117 4.54 -7.70 17.28
N LEU A 118 4.19 -7.03 16.18
CA LEU A 118 4.82 -5.77 15.80
C LEU A 118 4.48 -4.73 16.87
N ARG A 119 5.50 -4.18 17.52
CA ARG A 119 5.35 -3.21 18.60
C ARG A 119 5.26 -1.78 18.08
N LYS A 120 4.34 -1.01 18.68
CA LYS A 120 4.19 0.42 18.46
C LYS A 120 5.51 1.17 18.60
N GLY A 121 5.79 2.06 17.64
CA GLY A 121 6.93 2.99 17.68
C GLY A 121 8.30 2.32 17.55
N ARG A 122 8.37 1.05 17.12
CA ARG A 122 9.61 0.40 16.70
C ARG A 122 9.62 0.29 15.18
N CYS A 123 10.80 0.42 14.57
CA CYS A 123 10.95 0.26 13.14
C CYS A 123 11.33 -1.17 12.77
N TYR A 124 10.72 -1.66 11.70
CA TYR A 124 10.99 -2.98 11.16
C TYR A 124 11.30 -2.89 9.67
N GLU A 125 12.34 -3.59 9.25
CA GLU A 125 12.58 -3.91 7.85
C GLU A 125 11.82 -5.18 7.49
N PHE A 126 11.06 -5.11 6.41
CA PHE A 126 10.34 -6.23 5.82
C PHE A 126 10.56 -6.22 4.31
N SER A 127 10.83 -7.37 3.71
CA SER A 127 11.00 -7.47 2.27
C SER A 127 10.18 -8.63 1.69
N ILE A 128 9.80 -8.50 0.43
CA ILE A 128 9.02 -9.53 -0.27
C ILE A 128 9.33 -9.48 -1.77
N TYR A 129 9.35 -10.63 -2.43
CA TYR A 129 9.49 -10.69 -3.88
C TYR A 129 8.14 -10.45 -4.52
N LEU A 130 8.11 -9.50 -5.45
CA LEU A 130 6.95 -9.23 -6.29
C LEU A 130 7.35 -9.45 -7.75
N ALA A 131 6.37 -9.79 -8.58
CA ALA A 131 6.49 -9.79 -10.03
C ALA A 131 5.12 -9.80 -10.70
N ARG A 132 5.10 -9.70 -12.02
CA ARG A 132 3.90 -9.90 -12.84
C ARG A 132 4.22 -10.78 -14.04
N SER A 133 3.28 -11.64 -14.40
CA SER A 133 3.35 -12.44 -15.63
C SER A 133 2.68 -11.74 -16.83
N ASP A 134 3.00 -12.18 -18.04
CA ASP A 134 2.33 -11.70 -19.26
C ASP A 134 0.88 -12.15 -19.39
N ASN A 135 0.55 -13.27 -18.75
CA ASN A 135 -0.77 -13.85 -18.72
C ASN A 135 -1.03 -14.41 -17.33
N TYR A 136 -2.25 -14.21 -16.85
CA TYR A 136 -2.78 -14.87 -15.67
C TYR A 136 -4.27 -15.09 -15.93
N TRP A 137 -4.61 -16.31 -16.34
CA TRP A 137 -5.98 -16.70 -16.64
C TRP A 137 -6.58 -17.39 -15.44
N SER A 138 -7.58 -16.79 -14.79
CA SER A 138 -8.28 -17.40 -13.64
C SER A 138 -9.78 -17.11 -13.69
N SER A 139 -10.57 -17.93 -13.01
CA SER A 139 -12.01 -17.68 -12.81
C SER A 139 -12.22 -16.57 -11.80
N ARG A 140 -13.33 -15.82 -11.89
CA ARG A 140 -13.66 -14.79 -10.88
C ARG A 140 -14.52 -15.36 -9.77
N ARG A 141 -15.44 -16.26 -10.11
CA ARG A 141 -16.42 -16.85 -9.18
C ARG A 141 -16.09 -18.30 -8.84
N VAL A 142 -16.40 -18.69 -7.61
CA VAL A 142 -16.16 -20.07 -7.13
C VAL A 142 -17.28 -21.03 -7.58
N ASP A 143 -18.52 -20.56 -7.60
CA ASP A 143 -19.71 -21.39 -7.80
C ASP A 143 -20.48 -21.08 -9.11
N ASP A 144 -19.83 -20.41 -10.07
CA ASP A 144 -20.44 -20.07 -11.37
C ASP A 144 -19.73 -20.83 -12.51
N PRO A 145 -20.26 -22.00 -12.92
CA PRO A 145 -19.68 -22.79 -14.02
C PRO A 145 -19.81 -22.10 -15.39
N ASP A 146 -20.65 -21.07 -15.50
CA ASP A 146 -20.82 -20.26 -16.71
C ASP A 146 -19.93 -19.00 -16.71
N ASP A 147 -19.18 -18.70 -15.64
CA ASP A 147 -18.22 -17.60 -15.58
C ASP A 147 -16.94 -17.95 -16.35
N PRO A 148 -16.67 -17.32 -17.51
CA PRO A 148 -15.48 -17.65 -18.29
C PRO A 148 -14.22 -17.09 -17.62
N GLU A 149 -13.14 -17.88 -17.67
CA GLU A 149 -11.81 -17.43 -17.24
C GLU A 149 -11.48 -16.04 -17.83
N GLN A 150 -11.00 -15.15 -16.97
CA GLN A 150 -10.53 -13.83 -17.35
C GLN A 150 -9.02 -13.77 -17.31
N ASN A 151 -8.43 -12.98 -18.21
CA ASN A 151 -7.01 -12.71 -18.17
C ASN A 151 -6.73 -11.45 -17.35
N PHE A 152 -6.12 -11.62 -16.20
CA PHE A 152 -5.62 -10.58 -15.34
C PHE A 152 -4.24 -10.16 -15.85
N ILE A 153 -4.13 -8.95 -16.37
CA ILE A 153 -2.88 -8.48 -17.03
C ILE A 153 -2.47 -7.07 -16.63
N LYS A 154 -3.36 -6.33 -15.97
CA LYS A 154 -3.08 -4.96 -15.56
C LYS A 154 -2.19 -4.97 -14.31
N PRO A 155 -1.26 -3.99 -14.19
CA PRO A 155 -0.49 -3.82 -12.97
C PRO A 155 -1.40 -3.61 -11.76
N ALA A 156 -0.96 -4.09 -10.61
CA ALA A 156 -1.60 -3.86 -9.32
C ALA A 156 -0.51 -3.57 -8.28
N VAL A 157 -0.92 -3.09 -7.11
CA VAL A 157 0.01 -2.76 -6.01
C VAL A 157 -0.09 -3.81 -4.90
N PHE A 158 1.03 -4.08 -4.26
CA PHE A 158 1.06 -4.82 -3.00
C PHE A 158 0.78 -3.88 -1.84
N GLN A 159 0.02 -4.34 -0.86
CA GLN A 159 -0.21 -3.64 0.40
C GLN A 159 0.01 -4.57 1.59
N LEU A 160 0.66 -4.04 2.62
CA LEU A 160 0.83 -4.68 3.91
C LEU A 160 0.06 -3.91 4.97
N TRP A 161 -0.81 -4.59 5.68
CA TRP A 161 -1.62 -4.03 6.76
C TRP A 161 -1.27 -4.63 8.11
N GLY A 162 -1.35 -3.82 9.16
CA GLY A 162 -1.30 -4.22 10.56
C GLY A 162 -2.71 -4.36 11.13
N GLY A 163 -2.96 -5.49 11.80
CA GLY A 163 -4.26 -5.85 12.37
C GLY A 163 -4.20 -6.32 13.82
N THR A 164 -5.31 -6.14 14.54
CA THR A 164 -5.47 -6.64 15.92
C THR A 164 -6.22 -7.98 15.98
N GLY A 165 -6.78 -8.42 14.85
CA GLY A 165 -7.46 -9.70 14.69
C GLY A 165 -7.31 -10.21 13.25
N ARG A 166 -7.76 -11.45 13.01
CA ARG A 166 -7.78 -12.07 11.68
C ARG A 166 -8.58 -11.19 10.71
N CYS A 167 -7.95 -10.77 9.61
CA CYS A 167 -8.54 -9.88 8.60
C CYS A 167 -9.11 -8.56 9.18
N GLY A 168 -8.61 -8.14 10.34
CA GLY A 168 -9.06 -6.96 11.07
C GLY A 168 -8.10 -5.79 10.86
N ASP A 169 -7.99 -5.33 9.62
CA ASP A 169 -7.00 -4.33 9.19
C ASP A 169 -7.25 -2.98 9.86
N ARG A 170 -6.20 -2.37 10.41
CA ARG A 170 -6.27 -1.10 11.14
C ARG A 170 -5.35 -0.03 10.57
N GLU A 171 -4.15 -0.41 10.17
CA GLU A 171 -3.15 0.51 9.64
C GLU A 171 -2.50 -0.08 8.39
N LEU A 172 -2.39 0.75 7.36
CA LEU A 172 -1.63 0.43 6.17
C LEU A 172 -0.14 0.70 6.48
N LEU A 173 0.63 -0.36 6.62
CA LEU A 173 2.03 -0.31 7.03
C LEU A 173 2.96 -0.05 5.83
N ALA A 174 2.67 -0.66 4.69
CA ALA A 174 3.47 -0.48 3.48
C ALA A 174 2.64 -0.65 2.20
N VAL A 175 3.11 -0.02 1.12
CA VAL A 175 2.53 -0.10 -0.23
C VAL A 175 3.68 -0.13 -1.24
N SER A 176 3.64 -1.03 -2.22
CA SER A 176 4.59 -1.04 -3.33
C SER A 176 4.18 -0.04 -4.43
N ASP A 177 5.12 0.27 -5.32
CA ASP A 177 4.76 0.81 -6.63
C ASP A 177 3.93 -0.21 -7.43
N PRO A 178 3.23 0.22 -8.48
CA PRO A 178 2.56 -0.69 -9.40
C PRO A 178 3.53 -1.74 -9.94
N VAL A 179 3.20 -3.01 -9.73
CA VAL A 179 4.01 -4.14 -10.17
C VAL A 179 3.77 -4.37 -11.65
N ASP A 180 4.53 -3.68 -12.50
CA ASP A 180 4.44 -3.78 -13.96
C ASP A 180 5.52 -4.67 -14.58
N TYR A 181 6.52 -5.04 -13.79
CA TYR A 181 7.75 -5.73 -14.18
C TYR A 181 7.59 -7.26 -14.24
N LYS A 182 8.36 -7.89 -15.12
CA LYS A 182 8.22 -9.31 -15.51
C LYS A 182 9.36 -10.19 -14.98
N GLU A 183 10.05 -9.68 -13.99
CA GLU A 183 11.18 -10.30 -13.32
C GLU A 183 10.96 -10.14 -11.83
N TRP A 184 11.41 -11.09 -11.02
CA TRP A 184 11.27 -10.95 -9.58
C TRP A 184 12.13 -9.80 -9.07
N LYS A 185 11.49 -8.88 -8.34
CA LYS A 185 12.16 -7.80 -7.63
C LYS A 185 11.86 -7.92 -6.15
N GLN A 186 12.91 -7.77 -5.35
CA GLN A 186 12.75 -7.74 -3.90
C GLN A 186 12.33 -6.32 -3.52
N ASN A 187 11.19 -6.18 -2.87
CA ASN A 187 10.66 -4.91 -2.41
C ASN A 187 10.86 -4.85 -0.90
N THR A 188 11.71 -3.94 -0.43
CA THR A 188 12.05 -3.75 0.97
C THR A 188 11.34 -2.51 1.51
N PHE A 189 10.69 -2.67 2.65
CA PHE A 189 9.87 -1.68 3.33
C PHE A 189 10.39 -1.45 4.74
N ILE A 190 10.54 -0.18 5.13
CA ILE A 190 10.77 0.19 6.52
C ILE A 190 9.43 0.66 7.11
N ILE A 191 8.90 -0.09 8.07
CA ILE A 191 7.60 0.16 8.68
C ILE A 191 7.74 0.59 10.14
N GLU A 192 6.90 1.52 10.59
CA GLU A 192 6.78 1.90 12.01
C GLU A 192 5.31 1.85 12.42
N PRO A 193 4.88 0.76 13.09
CA PRO A 193 3.50 0.61 13.54
C PRO A 193 3.10 1.70 14.54
N LYS A 194 1.91 2.29 14.37
CA LYS A 194 1.31 3.22 15.35
C LYS A 194 0.65 2.51 16.53
N PHE A 195 0.41 1.20 16.41
CA PHE A 195 -0.17 0.34 17.44
C PHE A 195 0.53 -1.02 17.50
N ASP A 196 0.25 -1.77 18.56
CA ASP A 196 0.71 -3.15 18.69
C ASP A 196 -0.15 -4.09 17.83
N TYR A 197 0.44 -4.70 16.81
CA TYR A 197 -0.25 -5.60 15.88
C TYR A 197 0.15 -7.05 16.08
N HIS A 198 -0.86 -7.91 16.20
CA HIS A 198 -0.68 -9.36 16.34
C HIS A 198 -0.98 -10.10 15.04
N PHE A 199 -1.47 -9.38 14.04
CA PHE A 199 -1.78 -9.90 12.72
C PHE A 199 -1.20 -8.97 11.67
N ILE A 200 -0.79 -9.57 10.55
CA ILE A 200 -0.59 -8.86 9.30
C ILE A 200 -1.62 -9.33 8.28
N THR A 201 -1.91 -8.48 7.33
CA THR A 201 -2.66 -8.84 6.13
C THR A 201 -1.88 -8.35 4.92
N ILE A 202 -1.58 -9.25 4.00
CA ILE A 202 -1.09 -8.90 2.67
C ILE A 202 -2.29 -8.85 1.74
N GLN A 203 -2.35 -7.82 0.89
CA GLN A 203 -3.39 -7.74 -0.11
C GLN A 203 -2.87 -7.15 -1.41
N VAL A 204 -3.50 -7.55 -2.50
CA VAL A 204 -3.36 -6.88 -3.79
C VAL A 204 -4.39 -5.77 -3.86
N PHE A 205 -4.03 -4.63 -4.44
CA PHE A 205 -4.96 -3.53 -4.63
C PHE A 205 -4.72 -2.83 -5.96
N TYR A 206 -5.71 -2.04 -6.39
CA TYR A 206 -5.60 -1.30 -7.66
C TYR A 206 -4.44 -0.29 -7.60
N GLU A 207 -3.80 -0.07 -8.75
CA GLU A 207 -3.03 1.16 -8.97
C GLU A 207 -4.00 2.33 -8.86
N THR A 208 -3.94 3.02 -7.73
CA THR A 208 -4.77 4.17 -7.50
C THR A 208 -4.10 5.41 -8.14
N PRO A 209 -4.88 6.39 -8.59
CA PRO A 209 -6.34 6.41 -8.64
C PRO A 209 -6.85 5.56 -9.81
N VAL A 210 -7.86 4.73 -9.56
CA VAL A 210 -8.47 3.89 -10.60
C VAL A 210 -9.84 4.47 -10.98
N LEU A 211 -10.05 4.77 -12.27
CA LEU A 211 -11.34 5.29 -12.77
C LEU A 211 -12.36 4.18 -13.00
N TRP A 212 -11.89 3.00 -13.38
CA TRP A 212 -12.69 1.81 -13.59
C TRP A 212 -11.93 0.62 -13.02
N PRO A 213 -12.51 -0.14 -12.09
CA PRO A 213 -11.89 -1.37 -11.63
C PRO A 213 -11.54 -2.24 -12.83
N TYR A 214 -10.43 -2.97 -12.72
CA TYR A 214 -9.88 -3.75 -13.82
C TYR A 214 -9.35 -5.10 -13.32
N ASN A 215 -9.21 -6.04 -14.24
CA ASN A 215 -8.59 -7.33 -13.97
C ASN A 215 -7.06 -7.18 -14.01
N GLY A 216 -6.46 -7.16 -12.83
CA GLY A 216 -5.01 -7.04 -12.63
C GLY A 216 -4.50 -8.02 -11.59
N HIS A 217 -3.18 -8.19 -11.53
CA HIS A 217 -2.58 -9.16 -10.63
C HIS A 217 -1.21 -8.76 -10.15
N ILE A 218 -0.80 -9.42 -9.07
CA ILE A 218 0.59 -9.52 -8.63
C ILE A 218 0.93 -10.98 -8.36
N LEU A 219 2.20 -11.31 -8.50
CA LEU A 219 2.79 -12.54 -8.01
C LEU A 219 3.64 -12.20 -6.80
N VAL A 220 3.55 -13.03 -5.76
CA VAL A 220 4.15 -12.77 -4.46
C VAL A 220 4.90 -14.01 -3.98
N ASP A 221 6.13 -13.82 -3.53
CA ASP A 221 6.99 -14.92 -3.06
C ASP A 221 7.98 -14.42 -1.99
N GLY A 222 8.52 -15.35 -1.18
CA GLY A 222 9.69 -15.15 -0.33
C GLY A 222 9.63 -13.94 0.60
N ALA A 223 8.57 -13.81 1.41
CA ALA A 223 8.49 -12.77 2.43
C ALA A 223 9.58 -12.94 3.50
N SER A 224 10.27 -11.87 3.88
CA SER A 224 11.24 -11.91 4.97
C SER A 224 10.54 -11.88 6.33
N GLU A 225 11.29 -12.23 7.37
CA GLU A 225 10.94 -11.82 8.73
C GLU A 225 10.97 -10.29 8.87
N PHE A 226 10.30 -9.77 9.89
CA PHE A 226 10.40 -8.36 10.26
C PHE A 226 11.61 -8.18 11.19
N LYS A 227 12.65 -7.57 10.64
CA LYS A 227 13.89 -7.30 11.38
C LYS A 227 13.81 -5.95 12.05
N LEU A 228 14.16 -5.88 13.32
CA LEU A 228 14.22 -4.60 14.02
C LEU A 228 15.36 -3.75 13.45
N VAL A 229 15.03 -2.52 13.06
CA VAL A 229 15.99 -1.53 12.55
C VAL A 229 15.85 -0.22 13.32
N ASP A 230 16.87 0.63 13.21
CA ASP A 230 16.76 1.99 13.73
C ASP A 230 15.78 2.80 12.88
N CYS A 231 14.99 3.65 13.51
CA CYS A 231 14.04 4.52 12.83
C CYS A 231 14.72 5.71 12.13
N ASP A 232 15.97 6.01 12.49
CA ASP A 232 16.71 7.18 12.04
C ASP A 232 17.64 6.91 10.84
N GLU A 233 17.68 5.68 10.31
CA GLU A 233 18.48 5.34 9.11
C GLU A 233 17.59 5.20 7.86
N PRO A 234 17.39 6.28 7.07
CA PRO A 234 17.02 6.12 5.68
C PRO A 234 18.26 5.72 4.88
N GLU A 235 18.48 4.42 4.65
CA GLU A 235 19.37 4.00 3.56
C GLU A 235 18.67 4.32 2.22
N TYR A 236 18.94 5.52 1.70
CA TYR A 236 18.46 5.97 0.41
C TYR A 236 19.09 5.13 -0.71
N VAL A 237 18.26 4.39 -1.44
CA VAL A 237 18.63 3.94 -2.80
C VAL A 237 17.48 4.28 -3.76
N VAL A 238 17.59 5.44 -4.40
CA VAL A 238 16.80 5.79 -5.58
C VAL A 238 17.47 5.12 -6.78
N PHE A 239 16.82 4.15 -7.40
CA PHE A 239 17.24 3.71 -8.74
C PHE A 239 16.74 4.75 -9.75
N GLU A 240 17.65 5.57 -10.26
CA GLU A 240 17.41 6.34 -11.48
C GLU A 240 17.15 5.35 -12.62
N ARG A 241 15.94 5.39 -13.21
CA ARG A 241 15.69 4.69 -14.47
C ARG A 241 16.63 5.29 -15.52
N GLU A 242 17.62 4.53 -15.97
CA GLU A 242 18.29 4.84 -17.23
C GLU A 242 17.20 4.89 -18.31
N LYS A 243 16.91 6.10 -18.80
CA LYS A 243 16.16 6.27 -20.04
C LYS A 243 16.95 5.54 -21.12
N LYS A 244 16.51 4.34 -21.51
CA LYS A 244 16.90 3.77 -22.80
C LYS A 244 16.46 4.76 -23.87
N GLU A 245 17.39 5.58 -24.36
CA GLU A 245 17.21 6.29 -25.61
C GLU A 245 16.85 5.24 -26.65
N LYS A 246 15.61 5.33 -27.16
CA LYS A 246 15.19 4.51 -28.28
C LYS A 246 16.04 4.91 -29.47
N GLU A 247 17.06 4.11 -29.74
CA GLU A 247 17.86 4.21 -30.94
C GLU A 247 16.93 4.08 -32.14
N ILE A 248 16.66 5.20 -32.83
CA ILE A 248 15.85 5.22 -34.04
C ILE A 248 16.67 4.50 -35.12
N LYS A 249 16.47 3.19 -35.25
CA LYS A 249 17.03 2.42 -36.36
C LYS A 249 16.34 2.84 -37.65
N THR A 250 16.98 3.75 -38.38
CA THR A 250 16.63 4.02 -39.78
C THR A 250 16.91 2.77 -40.59
N ARG A 251 15.83 2.09 -41.00
CA ARG A 251 15.88 0.88 -41.81
C ARG A 251 16.28 1.24 -43.24
N LYS A 252 17.55 1.05 -43.61
CA LYS A 252 17.93 0.93 -45.03
C LYS A 252 17.69 -0.52 -45.48
N MET A 253 16.89 -0.68 -46.53
CA MET A 253 16.60 -1.98 -47.15
C MET A 253 17.88 -2.61 -47.75
N PRO A 254 18.03 -3.94 -47.71
CA PRO A 254 19.28 -4.60 -48.07
C PRO A 254 19.45 -4.85 -49.57
N ALA A 255 20.68 -4.69 -50.06
CA ALA A 255 21.11 -5.20 -51.35
C ALA A 255 21.55 -6.68 -51.20
N HIS A 256 21.03 -7.53 -52.06
CA HIS A 256 21.35 -8.95 -52.18
C HIS A 256 22.86 -9.23 -52.26
N LYS A 257 23.39 -10.02 -51.31
CA LYS A 257 23.94 -11.39 -51.52
C LYS A 257 24.77 -11.82 -50.31
N ALA A 258 24.38 -12.98 -49.78
CA ALA A 258 25.03 -13.72 -48.72
C ALA A 258 26.49 -14.09 -49.04
N LYS A 259 27.34 -14.16 -47.99
CA LYS A 259 28.46 -15.11 -47.92
C LYS A 259 28.87 -15.43 -46.47
N SER A 260 28.78 -16.73 -46.17
CA SER A 260 29.50 -17.59 -45.19
C SER A 260 29.88 -17.09 -43.77
N ARG A 261 29.08 -17.55 -42.80
CA ARG A 261 29.43 -18.38 -41.61
C ARG A 261 30.82 -18.21 -40.96
N LYS A 262 30.82 -17.86 -39.66
CA LYS A 262 31.60 -18.52 -38.61
C LYS A 262 30.71 -18.73 -37.39
N THR A 263 30.70 -19.95 -36.87
CA THR A 263 30.02 -20.32 -35.63
C THR A 263 30.93 -19.88 -34.48
N GLU A 264 30.53 -18.86 -33.72
CA GLU A 264 31.15 -18.57 -32.43
C GLU A 264 30.42 -19.38 -31.35
N VAL A 265 31.22 -20.09 -30.56
CA VAL A 265 30.81 -20.84 -29.38
C VAL A 265 30.30 -19.82 -28.36
N PHE A 266 28.99 -19.81 -28.12
CA PHE A 266 28.41 -19.05 -27.01
C PHE A 266 28.89 -19.67 -25.71
N ASN A 267 29.87 -19.04 -25.08
CA ASN A 267 30.19 -19.33 -23.70
C ASN A 267 29.04 -18.77 -22.85
N ARG A 268 28.22 -19.65 -22.28
CA ARG A 268 27.10 -19.26 -21.42
C ARG A 268 27.69 -18.78 -20.10
N GLU A 269 27.93 -17.48 -19.99
CA GLU A 269 28.19 -16.87 -18.69
C GLU A 269 27.00 -17.20 -17.78
N LYS A 270 27.32 -17.73 -16.59
CA LYS A 270 26.36 -17.90 -15.50
C LYS A 270 25.80 -16.52 -15.20
N ARG A 271 24.54 -16.27 -15.56
CA ARG A 271 23.78 -15.16 -14.99
C ARG A 271 23.64 -15.46 -13.50
N GLN A 272 24.46 -14.81 -12.69
CA GLN A 272 24.07 -14.54 -11.31
C GLN A 272 22.85 -13.63 -11.42
N ASN A 273 21.72 -14.07 -10.87
CA ASN A 273 20.55 -13.23 -10.73
C ASN A 273 20.93 -12.10 -9.77
N GLU A 274 21.29 -10.95 -10.32
CA GLU A 274 21.33 -9.70 -9.57
C GLU A 274 19.87 -9.34 -9.33
N VAL A 275 19.42 -9.55 -8.08
CA VAL A 275 18.06 -9.22 -7.67
C VAL A 275 18.00 -7.71 -7.49
N ASP A 276 17.28 -7.03 -8.38
CA ASP A 276 16.93 -5.62 -8.20
C ASP A 276 16.17 -5.49 -6.87
N THR A 277 16.80 -4.86 -5.88
CA THR A 277 16.17 -4.56 -4.59
C THR A 277 15.58 -3.14 -4.65
N ILE A 278 14.27 -3.00 -4.52
CA ILE A 278 13.57 -1.71 -4.46
C ILE A 278 13.38 -1.36 -2.98
N VAL A 279 13.95 -0.23 -2.54
CA VAL A 279 13.81 0.24 -1.14
C VAL A 279 12.75 1.34 -1.07
N TYR A 280 11.71 1.10 -0.27
CA TYR A 280 10.63 2.05 0.01
C TYR A 280 10.93 2.83 1.28
N VAL A 281 11.12 4.15 1.13
CA VAL A 281 11.33 5.08 2.24
C VAL A 281 9.98 5.60 2.74
N ARG A 282 9.83 5.63 4.07
CA ARG A 282 8.66 6.18 4.77
C ARG A 282 8.30 7.59 4.27
N PRO A 283 7.01 7.89 3.98
CA PRO A 283 6.60 9.27 3.76
C PRO A 283 6.84 10.08 5.05
N SER A 284 7.44 11.27 4.92
CA SER A 284 7.88 12.08 6.06
C SER A 284 6.74 12.39 7.05
N ASN A 285 7.06 12.36 8.36
CA ASN A 285 6.15 12.70 9.46
C ASN A 285 5.74 14.20 9.52
N GLU A 286 5.95 14.98 8.46
CA GLU A 286 5.52 16.38 8.42
C GLU A 286 4.04 16.45 8.03
N LYS A 287 3.18 16.77 9.00
CA LYS A 287 1.74 16.92 8.77
C LYS A 287 1.47 17.96 7.69
N ILE A 288 0.80 17.55 6.61
CA ILE A 288 0.33 18.41 5.52
C ILE A 288 -0.71 19.41 6.06
N LEU A 289 -1.56 18.99 7.00
CA LEU A 289 -2.56 19.83 7.66
C LEU A 289 -2.17 20.17 9.09
N ALA A 290 -1.11 20.96 9.25
CA ALA A 290 -0.70 21.49 10.55
C ALA A 290 -1.82 22.28 11.28
N GLU A 291 -2.81 22.80 10.55
CA GLU A 291 -3.97 23.50 11.11
C GLU A 291 -4.97 22.55 11.81
N LEU A 292 -4.93 21.25 11.55
CA LEU A 292 -5.74 20.23 12.24
C LEU A 292 -5.05 19.77 13.53
N ASP A 293 -4.95 20.68 14.49
CA ASP A 293 -4.50 20.41 15.86
C ASP A 293 -5.63 20.75 16.84
N ARG A 294 -5.98 19.79 17.70
CA ARG A 294 -7.02 19.94 18.74
C ARG A 294 -6.82 21.21 19.58
N LYS A 295 -5.57 21.61 19.84
CA LYS A 295 -5.26 22.80 20.65
C LYS A 295 -5.60 24.11 19.96
N THR A 296 -5.63 24.14 18.63
CA THR A 296 -5.75 25.37 17.84
C THR A 296 -7.08 25.48 17.12
N VAL A 297 -7.72 24.35 16.78
CA VAL A 297 -9.00 24.35 16.08
C VAL A 297 -10.12 24.96 16.91
N LYS A 298 -11.04 25.66 16.24
CA LYS A 298 -12.21 26.29 16.87
C LYS A 298 -13.50 25.98 16.11
N LYS A 299 -14.61 25.93 16.83
CA LYS A 299 -15.96 25.85 16.23
C LYS A 299 -16.14 26.95 15.18
N GLY A 300 -16.57 26.55 13.97
CA GLY A 300 -16.79 27.44 12.83
C GLY A 300 -15.56 27.68 11.95
N GLN A 301 -14.36 27.26 12.37
CA GLN A 301 -13.15 27.38 11.57
C GLN A 301 -13.27 26.58 10.27
N ARG A 302 -12.76 27.16 9.17
CA ARG A 302 -12.66 26.53 7.86
C ARG A 302 -11.19 26.29 7.55
N ILE A 303 -10.83 25.04 7.31
CA ILE A 303 -9.47 24.61 7.01
C ILE A 303 -9.48 24.07 5.59
N LYS A 304 -8.63 24.62 4.72
CA LYS A 304 -8.53 24.12 3.35
C LYS A 304 -7.79 22.79 3.36
N ILE A 305 -8.31 21.80 2.63
CA ILE A 305 -7.57 20.55 2.43
C ILE A 305 -6.59 20.78 1.28
N ASP A 306 -5.38 21.22 1.61
CA ASP A 306 -4.31 21.36 0.63
C ASP A 306 -3.82 19.99 0.14
N LYS A 307 -3.32 19.92 -1.10
CA LYS A 307 -2.96 18.67 -1.79
C LYS A 307 -4.12 17.67 -1.97
N LEU A 308 -5.37 18.13 -1.88
CA LEU A 308 -6.52 17.36 -2.33
C LEU A 308 -6.83 17.69 -3.79
N TYR A 309 -6.66 16.69 -4.64
CA TYR A 309 -6.82 16.78 -6.08
C TYR A 309 -8.00 15.93 -6.54
N PHE A 310 -8.69 16.42 -7.57
CA PHE A 310 -9.72 15.68 -8.28
C PHE A 310 -9.35 15.67 -9.76
N GLU A 311 -9.52 14.52 -10.42
CA GLU A 311 -9.37 14.46 -11.86
C GLU A 311 -10.36 15.42 -12.55
N ALA A 312 -9.96 15.99 -13.69
CA ALA A 312 -10.74 17.01 -14.39
C ALA A 312 -12.19 16.54 -14.64
N ASP A 313 -13.17 17.36 -14.27
CA ASP A 313 -14.61 17.07 -14.35
C ASP A 313 -15.10 15.78 -13.65
N THR A 314 -14.29 15.18 -12.78
CA THR A 314 -14.69 14.01 -11.99
C THR A 314 -14.85 14.32 -10.49
N THR A 315 -15.41 13.34 -9.79
CA THR A 315 -15.49 13.27 -8.32
C THR A 315 -14.46 12.32 -7.72
N SER A 316 -13.60 11.72 -8.55
CA SER A 316 -12.56 10.80 -8.13
C SER A 316 -11.42 11.56 -7.47
N ILE A 317 -11.06 11.14 -6.26
CA ILE A 317 -9.98 11.72 -5.46
C ILE A 317 -8.65 11.18 -6.01
N GLY A 318 -7.71 12.06 -6.35
CA GLY A 318 -6.39 11.67 -6.83
C GLY A 318 -5.51 11.12 -5.71
N VAL A 319 -4.57 10.21 -6.01
CA VAL A 319 -3.83 9.46 -4.98
C VAL A 319 -2.98 10.28 -4.04
N GLU A 320 -2.35 11.34 -4.54
CA GLU A 320 -1.59 12.28 -3.71
C GLU A 320 -2.45 12.88 -2.58
N SER A 321 -3.78 12.83 -2.74
CA SER A 321 -4.73 13.31 -1.75
C SER A 321 -4.98 12.34 -0.60
N TYR A 322 -4.71 11.04 -0.75
CA TYR A 322 -5.00 10.08 0.31
C TYR A 322 -4.11 10.29 1.54
N GLN A 323 -2.88 10.76 1.36
CA GLN A 323 -2.02 11.15 2.48
C GLN A 323 -2.69 12.23 3.33
N VAL A 324 -3.15 13.32 2.70
CA VAL A 324 -3.80 14.42 3.42
C VAL A 324 -5.16 14.01 3.99
N LEU A 325 -5.92 13.15 3.30
CA LEU A 325 -7.20 12.64 3.81
C LEU A 325 -7.02 11.67 4.98
N ASN A 326 -5.90 10.93 5.03
CA ASN A 326 -5.55 10.12 6.20
C ASN A 326 -5.25 11.00 7.41
N GLU A 327 -4.59 12.15 7.24
CA GLU A 327 -4.40 13.10 8.35
C GLU A 327 -5.74 13.63 8.88
N VAL A 328 -6.70 13.90 7.99
CA VAL A 328 -8.08 14.29 8.38
C VAL A 328 -8.76 13.15 9.16
N TYR A 329 -8.65 11.92 8.65
CA TYR A 329 -9.20 10.75 9.31
C TYR A 329 -8.61 10.56 10.71
N GLU A 330 -7.27 10.56 10.84
CA GLU A 330 -6.57 10.40 12.12
C GLU A 330 -7.00 11.47 13.12
N PHE A 331 -7.08 12.73 12.68
CA PHE A 331 -7.57 13.81 13.52
C PHE A 331 -9.00 13.58 14.02
N LEU A 332 -9.92 13.15 13.16
CA LEU A 332 -11.32 12.90 13.56
C LEU A 332 -11.47 11.63 14.40
N ASN A 333 -10.63 10.63 14.16
CA ASN A 333 -10.59 9.39 14.94
C ASN A 333 -10.11 9.68 16.37
N ASP A 334 -9.07 10.51 16.52
CA ASP A 334 -8.52 10.87 17.83
C ASP A 334 -9.42 11.84 18.62
N ASN A 335 -10.32 12.56 17.95
CA ASN A 335 -11.18 13.59 18.56
C ASN A 335 -12.65 13.27 18.31
N THR A 336 -13.18 12.28 19.03
CA THR A 336 -14.51 11.70 18.79
C THR A 336 -15.68 12.65 18.98
N ASP A 337 -15.48 13.78 19.66
CA ASP A 337 -16.48 14.83 19.91
C ASP A 337 -16.61 15.86 18.77
N ILE A 338 -15.68 15.85 17.81
CA ILE A 338 -15.69 16.80 16.70
C ILE A 338 -16.64 16.33 15.60
N ILE A 339 -17.51 17.24 15.15
CA ILE A 339 -18.36 17.09 13.96
C ILE A 339 -17.90 18.09 12.90
N VAL A 340 -17.76 17.63 11.66
CA VAL A 340 -17.27 18.44 10.54
C VAL A 340 -18.23 18.46 9.35
N GLU A 341 -18.15 19.53 8.56
CA GLU A 341 -18.75 19.63 7.23
C GLU A 341 -17.63 19.74 6.19
N ILE A 342 -17.66 18.85 5.21
CA ILE A 342 -16.83 18.89 4.00
C ILE A 342 -17.50 19.82 2.99
N GLY A 343 -16.84 20.93 2.67
CA GLY A 343 -17.34 21.96 1.77
C GLY A 343 -16.64 21.92 0.40
N GLY A 344 -17.38 21.64 -0.68
CA GLY A 344 -16.85 21.67 -2.04
C GLY A 344 -17.07 23.01 -2.75
N HIS A 345 -16.09 23.46 -3.53
CA HIS A 345 -16.13 24.72 -4.31
C HIS A 345 -15.60 24.54 -5.74
N THR A 346 -16.05 25.37 -6.67
CA THR A 346 -15.65 25.33 -8.10
C THR A 346 -15.03 26.64 -8.59
N ASN A 347 -14.35 26.59 -9.73
CA ASN A 347 -13.67 27.72 -10.38
C ASN A 347 -14.61 28.70 -11.13
N GLY A 348 -15.91 28.46 -11.12
CA GLY A 348 -16.92 29.38 -11.64
C GLY A 348 -17.15 29.41 -13.16
N ILE A 349 -16.38 28.65 -13.96
CA ILE A 349 -16.51 28.62 -15.43
C ILE A 349 -17.84 27.98 -15.86
N PRO A 350 -18.22 26.78 -15.39
CA PRO A 350 -19.44 26.13 -15.85
C PRO A 350 -20.74 26.81 -15.39
N PRO A 351 -21.91 26.42 -15.94
CA PRO A 351 -23.21 26.87 -15.45
C PRO A 351 -23.42 26.60 -13.95
N HIS A 352 -24.22 27.43 -13.28
CA HIS A 352 -24.45 27.32 -11.83
C HIS A 352 -24.90 25.92 -11.39
N THR A 353 -25.87 25.33 -12.10
CA THR A 353 -26.41 24.01 -11.79
C THR A 353 -25.36 22.90 -11.89
N TYR A 354 -24.43 23.02 -12.84
CA TYR A 354 -23.32 22.08 -12.99
C TYR A 354 -22.31 22.24 -11.85
N CYS A 355 -21.91 23.48 -11.54
CA CYS A 355 -21.01 23.76 -10.41
C CYS A 355 -21.56 23.21 -9.09
N ASP A 356 -22.87 23.36 -8.87
CA ASP A 356 -23.54 22.88 -7.66
C ASP A 356 -23.44 21.37 -7.53
N LYS A 357 -23.84 20.64 -8.57
CA LYS A 357 -23.73 19.17 -8.62
C LYS A 357 -22.30 18.70 -8.43
N LEU A 358 -21.35 19.26 -9.17
CA LEU A 358 -19.94 18.85 -9.09
C LEU A 358 -19.35 19.10 -7.70
N SER A 359 -19.60 20.27 -7.13
CA SER A 359 -19.09 20.58 -5.78
C SER A 359 -19.70 19.71 -4.69
N GLN A 360 -20.99 19.38 -4.80
CA GLN A 360 -21.68 18.50 -3.87
C GLN A 360 -21.10 17.10 -3.95
N ALA A 361 -20.98 16.54 -5.16
CA ALA A 361 -20.50 15.18 -5.35
C ALA A 361 -19.02 15.01 -4.94
N ARG A 362 -18.18 16.04 -5.11
CA ARG A 362 -16.79 16.04 -4.60
C ARG A 362 -16.74 16.06 -3.07
N ALA A 363 -17.61 16.84 -2.42
CA ALA A 363 -17.71 16.87 -0.97
C ALA A 363 -18.22 15.51 -0.42
N GLU A 364 -19.19 14.90 -1.10
CA GLU A 364 -19.70 13.57 -0.78
C GLU A 364 -18.65 12.48 -0.94
N ALA A 365 -17.82 12.53 -1.99
CA ALA A 365 -16.73 11.57 -2.19
C ALA A 365 -15.73 11.58 -1.01
N VAL A 366 -15.34 12.77 -0.55
CA VAL A 366 -14.45 12.94 0.61
C VAL A 366 -15.14 12.50 1.90
N ALA A 367 -16.41 12.85 2.10
CA ALA A 367 -17.16 12.39 3.28
C ALA A 367 -17.28 10.86 3.31
N LYS A 368 -17.64 10.24 2.18
CA LYS A 368 -17.74 8.78 2.03
C LYS A 368 -16.40 8.10 2.31
N TYR A 369 -15.29 8.68 1.86
CA TYR A 369 -13.96 8.18 2.18
C TYR A 369 -13.72 8.12 3.70
N LEU A 370 -13.99 9.21 4.41
CA LEU A 370 -13.80 9.27 5.87
C LEU A 370 -14.72 8.29 6.62
N ILE A 371 -15.96 8.15 6.17
CA ILE A 371 -16.93 7.22 6.74
C ILE A 371 -16.51 5.77 6.52
N ASN A 372 -16.12 5.40 5.30
CA ASN A 372 -15.65 4.06 4.97
C ASN A 372 -14.36 3.68 5.72
N LYS A 373 -13.52 4.67 6.08
CA LYS A 373 -12.36 4.48 6.94
C LYS A 373 -12.71 4.27 8.43
N GLY A 374 -13.97 4.52 8.83
CA GLY A 374 -14.49 4.21 10.15
C GLY A 374 -14.93 5.41 10.99
N ILE A 375 -15.02 6.63 10.42
CA ILE A 375 -15.64 7.76 11.12
C ILE A 375 -17.16 7.61 11.09
N ASP A 376 -17.82 7.83 12.22
CA ASP A 376 -19.28 7.80 12.30
C ASP A 376 -19.93 8.77 11.29
N SER A 377 -20.92 8.28 10.55
CA SER A 377 -21.65 9.07 9.54
C SER A 377 -22.32 10.32 10.11
N GLU A 378 -22.71 10.32 11.38
CA GLU A 378 -23.32 11.49 12.04
C GLU A 378 -22.30 12.62 12.26
N ARG A 379 -21.01 12.30 12.23
CA ARG A 379 -19.92 13.24 12.47
C ARG A 379 -19.37 13.93 11.22
N VAL A 380 -19.76 13.47 10.03
CA VAL A 380 -19.26 13.99 8.75
C VAL A 380 -20.42 14.39 7.85
N GLN A 381 -20.58 15.70 7.65
CA GLN A 381 -21.55 16.27 6.72
C GLN A 381 -20.87 16.67 5.42
N SER A 382 -21.58 16.72 4.30
CA SER A 382 -21.07 17.19 3.01
C SER A 382 -21.94 18.32 2.45
N LYS A 383 -21.32 19.32 1.81
CA LYS A 383 -22.03 20.44 1.21
C LYS A 383 -21.32 21.04 0.00
N GLY A 384 -22.03 21.09 -1.12
CA GLY A 384 -21.62 21.76 -2.35
C GLY A 384 -21.95 23.25 -2.32
N TYR A 385 -20.93 24.11 -2.28
CA TYR A 385 -21.10 25.56 -2.37
C TYR A 385 -21.10 26.09 -3.80
N GLY A 386 -20.82 25.24 -4.79
CA GLY A 386 -20.76 25.59 -6.20
C GLY A 386 -19.75 26.70 -6.46
N LYS A 387 -20.20 27.76 -7.14
CA LYS A 387 -19.40 28.97 -7.41
C LYS A 387 -19.80 30.19 -6.57
N ARG A 388 -20.62 29.99 -5.53
CA ARG A 388 -21.20 31.09 -4.71
C ARG A 388 -20.24 31.67 -3.67
N ARG A 389 -19.13 30.98 -3.37
CA ARG A 389 -18.17 31.37 -2.33
C ARG A 389 -16.72 31.40 -2.85
N PRO A 390 -16.41 32.28 -3.82
CA PRO A 390 -15.04 32.45 -4.27
C PRO A 390 -14.17 33.09 -3.17
N ILE A 391 -12.93 32.64 -3.07
CA ILE A 391 -11.89 33.20 -2.19
C ILE A 391 -10.83 34.00 -2.97
N SER A 392 -10.89 33.94 -4.29
CA SER A 392 -10.02 34.69 -5.21
C SER A 392 -10.77 35.07 -6.48
N SER A 393 -10.14 35.88 -7.34
CA SER A 393 -10.75 36.32 -8.60
C SER A 393 -10.97 35.15 -9.56
N ASN A 394 -12.16 35.03 -10.15
CA ASN A 394 -12.41 34.06 -11.23
C ASN A 394 -11.86 34.52 -12.58
N SER A 395 -11.34 35.75 -12.68
CA SER A 395 -10.82 36.31 -13.92
C SER A 395 -9.42 35.79 -14.27
N THR A 396 -8.64 35.31 -13.30
CA THR A 396 -7.28 34.77 -13.51
C THR A 396 -7.23 33.26 -13.32
N ASP A 397 -6.30 32.58 -14.01
CA ASP A 397 -6.11 31.13 -13.84
C ASP A 397 -5.72 30.76 -12.42
N GLU A 398 -4.87 31.56 -11.78
CA GLU A 398 -4.42 31.36 -10.41
C GLU A 398 -5.58 31.49 -9.41
N GLY A 399 -6.45 32.49 -9.60
CA GLY A 399 -7.59 32.70 -8.74
C GLY A 399 -8.67 31.62 -8.92
N ARG A 400 -8.87 31.16 -10.16
CA ARG A 400 -9.73 30.00 -10.47
C ARG A 400 -9.23 28.72 -9.79
N LYS A 401 -7.93 28.44 -9.84
CA LYS A 401 -7.32 27.30 -9.15
C LYS A 401 -7.52 27.39 -7.64
N LYS A 402 -7.38 28.57 -7.03
CA LYS A 402 -7.65 28.77 -5.59
C LYS A 402 -9.12 28.53 -5.23
N ASN A 403 -10.05 28.89 -6.12
CA ASN A 403 -11.49 28.71 -5.89
C ASN A 403 -11.93 27.25 -6.01
N GLN A 404 -11.27 26.44 -6.84
CA GLN A 404 -11.47 24.99 -6.92
C GLN A 404 -10.78 24.30 -5.75
N ARG A 405 -11.52 24.11 -4.66
CA ARG A 405 -10.98 23.56 -3.42
C ARG A 405 -12.06 22.78 -2.68
N VAL A 406 -11.61 21.96 -1.74
CA VAL A 406 -12.43 21.41 -0.67
C VAL A 406 -11.89 21.90 0.66
N GLU A 407 -12.78 22.17 1.59
CA GLU A 407 -12.45 22.66 2.92
C GLU A 407 -13.23 21.86 3.98
N ILE A 408 -12.69 21.82 5.19
CA ILE A 408 -13.31 21.24 6.37
C ILE A 408 -13.81 22.39 7.23
N ARG A 409 -15.07 22.35 7.63
CA ARG A 409 -15.64 23.28 8.59
C ARG A 409 -15.97 22.57 9.90
N ILE A 410 -15.42 23.04 11.01
CA ILE A 410 -15.77 22.53 12.33
C ILE A 410 -17.19 22.97 12.70
N ILE A 411 -18.13 22.03 12.83
CA ILE A 411 -19.54 22.28 13.14
C ILE A 411 -19.74 22.40 14.64
N SER A 412 -19.21 21.43 15.37
CA SER A 412 -19.23 21.36 16.83
C SER A 412 -17.99 20.64 17.33
N MET A 413 -17.66 20.93 18.58
CA MET A 413 -16.66 20.28 19.39
C MET A 413 -17.09 20.52 20.83
N ASP A 414 -17.01 19.52 21.69
CA ASP A 414 -17.29 19.70 23.11
C ASP A 414 -16.04 20.29 23.76
N SER A 415 -16.22 21.31 24.59
CA SER A 415 -15.10 22.07 25.18
C SER A 415 -14.52 21.39 26.40
#